data_AF-A0A356AK17-F1
#
_entry.id   AF-A0A356AK17-F1
#
_cell.length_a   1.000
_cell.length_b   1.000
_cell.length_c   1.000
_cell.angle_alpha   90.00
_cell.angle_beta   90.00
_cell.angle_gamma   90.00
#
_symmetry.space_group_name_H-M   'P 1'
#
loop_
_entity.id
_entity.type
_entity.pdbx_description
1 polymer ?
#
loop_
_entity_poly.entity_id
_entity_poly.type
_entity_poly.pdbx_seq_one_letter_code
_entity_poly.pdbx_strand_id
1 'polypeptide(L)' 'MDYLVKRSRRRTLCLQITEDMDVLVRAPMTLASREIERFVEKNAGWIEAQREL' A
#
# COMPACT_ATOMS: atom_id res chain seq x y z
N MET A 1 10.25 1.82 -4.38
CA MET A 1 9.36 2.91 -3.93
C MET A 1 9.16 2.73 -2.44
N ASP A 2 9.33 3.79 -1.65
CA ASP A 2 9.19 3.69 -0.19
C ASP A 2 7.72 3.69 0.21
N TYR A 3 7.33 2.68 0.98
CA TYR A 3 6.00 2.52 1.55
C TYR A 3 6.06 1.76 2.88
N LEU A 4 5.09 2.03 3.74
CA LEU A 4 4.92 1.35 5.02
C LEU A 4 3.91 0.20 4.88
N VAL A 5 4.15 -0.92 5.57
CA VAL A 5 3.20 -2.03 5.59
C VAL A 5 2.60 -2.17 6.99
N LYS A 6 1.28 -1.94 7.11
CA LYS A 6 0.52 -2.21 8.33
C LYS A 6 -0.27 -3.50 8.16
N ARG A 7 0.13 -4.57 8.85
CA ARG A 7 -0.62 -5.84 8.88
C ARG A 7 -1.74 -5.82 9.93
N SER A 8 -2.85 -6.50 9.65
CA SER A 8 -4.01 -6.61 10.57
C SER A 8 -4.90 -7.81 10.20
N ARG A 9 -5.97 -8.06 10.97
CA ARG A 9 -7.00 -9.09 10.67
C ARG A 9 -7.97 -8.70 9.54
N ARG A 10 -7.58 -7.75 8.67
CA ARG A 10 -8.35 -7.39 7.47
C ARG A 10 -8.36 -8.54 6.47
N ARG A 11 -9.43 -8.61 5.67
CA ARG A 11 -9.60 -9.64 4.62
C ARG A 11 -8.96 -9.23 3.28
N THR A 12 -8.78 -7.94 3.04
CA THR A 12 -8.35 -7.40 1.74
C THR A 12 -7.11 -6.51 1.87
N LEU A 13 -6.39 -6.37 0.75
CA LEU A 13 -5.33 -5.38 0.55
C LEU A 13 -5.93 -4.01 0.24
N CYS A 14 -5.29 -2.95 0.72
CA CYS A 14 -5.69 -1.58 0.44
C CYS A 14 -4.46 -0.66 0.47
N LEU A 15 -4.45 0.37 -0.38
CA LEU A 15 -3.51 1.49 -0.32
C LEU A 15 -4.17 2.67 0.38
N GLN A 16 -3.38 3.36 1.18
CA GLN A 16 -3.79 4.59 1.84
C GLN A 16 -2.63 5.59 1.73
N ILE A 17 -2.94 6.85 1.47
CA ILE A 17 -2.00 7.96 1.69
C ILE A 17 -2.39 8.60 3.02
N THR A 18 -1.40 8.77 3.88
CA THR A 18 -1.59 9.37 5.20
C THR A 18 -1.56 10.89 5.11
N GLU A 19 -1.98 11.58 6.17
CA GLU A 19 -1.92 13.05 6.25
C GLU A 19 -0.47 13.56 6.12
N ASP A 20 0.51 12.73 6.52
CA ASP A 20 1.95 13.01 6.40
C ASP A 20 2.52 12.70 5.00
N MET A 21 1.66 12.48 4.00
CA MET A 21 2.03 12.10 2.61
C MET A 21 2.75 10.75 2.46
N ASP A 22 2.80 9.94 3.52
CA ASP A 22 3.33 8.59 3.44
C ASP A 22 2.35 7.61 2.79
N VAL A 23 2.92 6.66 2.03
CA VAL A 23 2.16 5.57 1.40
C VAL A 23 2.10 4.39 2.36
N LEU A 24 0.89 4.03 2.78
CA LEU A 24 0.61 2.94 3.69
C LEU A 24 -0.12 1.80 2.97
N VAL A 25 0.53 0.65 2.87
CA VAL A 25 -0.10 -0.60 2.46
C VAL A 25 -0.73 -1.29 3.66
N ARG A 26 -2.04 -1.49 3.58
CA ARG A 26 -2.83 -2.18 4.58
C ARG A 26 -3.05 -3.63 4.16
N ALA A 27 -2.30 -4.56 4.75
CA ALA A 27 -2.31 -5.98 4.38
C ALA A 27 -2.96 -6.91 5.44
N PRO A 28 -3.50 -8.08 5.03
CA PRO A 28 -3.81 -9.19 5.93
C PRO A 28 -2.56 -9.75 6.63
N MET A 29 -2.74 -10.41 7.78
CA MET A 29 -1.62 -10.97 8.56
C MET A 29 -0.79 -11.98 7.78
N THR A 30 -1.43 -12.89 7.04
CA THR A 30 -0.78 -14.05 6.40
C THR A 30 -0.43 -13.84 4.94
N LEU A 31 -0.72 -12.66 4.37
CA LEU A 31 -0.48 -12.41 2.96
C LEU A 31 1.03 -12.32 2.67
N ALA A 32 1.50 -13.03 1.65
CA ALA A 32 2.91 -13.01 1.25
C ALA A 32 3.35 -11.61 0.80
N SER A 33 4.60 -11.23 1.13
CA SER A 33 5.17 -9.93 0.75
C SER A 33 5.19 -9.71 -0.76
N ARG A 34 5.45 -10.75 -1.56
CA ARG A 34 5.38 -10.66 -3.04
C ARG A 34 4.02 -10.18 -3.57
N GLU A 35 2.93 -10.52 -2.87
CA GLU A 35 1.59 -10.08 -3.27
C GLU A 35 1.34 -8.63 -2.89
N ILE A 36 1.97 -8.16 -1.81
CA ILE A 36 1.99 -6.74 -1.43
C ILE A 36 2.76 -5.94 -2.48
N GLU A 37 3.96 -6.39 -2.86
CA GLU A 37 4.80 -5.77 -3.88
C GLU A 37 4.05 -5.67 -5.22
N ARG A 38 3.51 -6.80 -5.72
CA ARG A 38 2.70 -6.83 -6.95
C ARG A 38 1.50 -5.87 -6.87
N PHE A 39 0.86 -5.76 -5.70
CA PHE A 39 -0.26 -4.85 -5.51
C PHE A 39 0.17 -3.37 -5.56
N VAL A 40 1.31 -3.02 -4.95
CA VAL A 40 1.89 -1.67 -5.03
C VAL A 40 2.27 -1.34 -6.47
N GLU A 41 2.99 -2.23 -7.15
CA GLU A 41 3.41 -2.05 -8.55
C GLU A 41 2.23 -1.81 -9.48
N LYS A 42 1.16 -2.62 -9.36
CA LYS A 42 -0.06 -2.47 -10.16
C LYS A 42 -0.71 -1.09 -10.00
N ASN A 43 -0.54 -0.45 -8.84
CA ASN A 43 -1.16 0.82 -8.51
C ASN A 43 -0.17 1.99 -8.52
N ALA A 44 1.06 1.79 -9.02
CA ALA A 44 2.12 2.81 -8.97
C ALA A 44 1.68 4.16 -9.56
N GLY A 45 0.98 4.15 -10.71
CA GLY A 45 0.47 5.38 -11.33
C GLY A 45 -0.58 6.12 -10.48
N TRP A 46 -1.41 5.40 -9.71
CA TRP A 46 -2.31 6.04 -8.75
C TRP A 46 -1.55 6.66 -7.59
N ILE A 47 -0.50 5.99 -7.09
CA ILE A 47 0.33 6.49 -5.99
C ILE A 47 1.03 7.78 -6.41
N GLU A 48 1.59 7.81 -7.61
CA GLU A 48 2.28 8.98 -8.16
C GLU A 48 1.32 10.17 -8.34
N ALA A 49 0.16 9.94 -8.97
CA ALA A 49 -0.86 10.97 -9.14
C ALA A 49 -1.37 11.58 -7.83
N GLN A 50 -1.36 10.82 -6.73
CA GLN A 50 -1.76 11.34 -5.43
C GLN A 50 -0.62 12.04 -4.66
N ARG A 51 0.65 11.79 -4.98
CA ARG A 51 1.80 12.50 -4.39
C ARG A 51 2.03 13.88 -5.02
N GLU A 52 1.55 14.10 -6.23
CA GLU A 52 1.64 15.37 -6.95
C GLU A 52 0.50 16.35 -6.61
N LEU A 53 -0.51 15.93 -5.84
CA LEU A 53 -1.61 16.75 -5.33
C LEU A 53 -1.26 17.41 -3.99
#